data_AF-E2A608-F1
#
_entry.id   AF-E2A608-F1
#
_cell.length_a   1.000
_cell.length_b   1.000
_cell.length_c   1.000
_cell.angle_alpha   90.00
_cell.angle_beta   90.00
_cell.angle_gamma   90.00
#
_symmetry.space_group_name_H-M   'P 1'
#
loop_
_entity.id
_entity.type
_entity.pdbx_description
1 polymer ?
#
loop_
_entity_poly.entity_id
_entity_poly.type
_entity_poly.pdbx_seq_one_letter_code
_entity_poly.pdbx_strand_id
1 'polypeptide(L)' 'YTDDEALSFFVEGKFSKYQYKIMRMQAKERGADLYPNYHRILEAKKRCYPENMNITDKSAEVPLQSLLDHTTMRILEI' A
#
# COMPACT_ATOMS: atom_id res chain seq x y z
N TYR A 1 13.17 3.83 -4.76
CA TYR A 1 12.05 3.28 -3.98
C TYR A 1 11.66 1.92 -4.53
N THR A 2 11.63 0.90 -3.66
CA THR A 2 10.86 -0.32 -3.88
C THR A 2 9.36 -0.02 -3.76
N ASP A 3 8.51 -1.02 -4.06
CA ASP A 3 7.06 -0.83 -3.98
C ASP A 3 6.58 -0.60 -2.54
N ASP A 4 7.20 -1.26 -1.56
CA ASP A 4 6.84 -1.16 -0.15
C ASP A 4 7.40 0.14 0.48
N GLU A 5 8.62 0.55 0.13
CA GLU A 5 9.17 1.86 0.53
C GLU A 5 8.27 3.00 0.01
N ALA A 6 7.79 2.88 -1.24
CA ALA A 6 6.93 3.89 -1.83
C ALA A 6 5.54 3.93 -1.18
N LEU A 7 5.01 2.76 -0.77
CA LEU A 7 3.78 2.68 0.01
C LEU A 7 3.95 3.31 1.39
N SER A 8 5.07 3.07 2.09
CA SER A 8 5.36 3.69 3.39
C SER A 8 5.38 5.20 3.27
N PHE A 9 6.15 5.73 2.32
CA PHE A 9 6.22 7.17 2.03
C PHE A 9 4.84 7.75 1.64
N PHE A 10 4.05 7.02 0.85
CA PHE A 10 2.69 7.43 0.47
C PHE A 10 1.78 7.59 1.69
N VAL A 11 1.83 6.65 2.63
CA VAL A 11 1.00 6.62 3.85
C VAL A 11 1.47 7.65 4.87
N GLU A 12 2.78 7.70 5.16
CA GLU A 12 3.39 8.67 6.09
C GLU A 12 3.15 10.12 5.64
N GLY A 13 3.30 10.38 4.33
CA GLY A 13 3.03 11.68 3.73
C GLY A 13 1.55 12.03 3.59
N LYS A 14 0.63 11.13 3.98
CA LYS A 14 -0.82 11.29 3.83
C LYS A 14 -1.25 11.71 2.43
N PHE A 15 -0.56 11.18 1.41
CA PHE A 15 -0.82 11.57 0.04
C PHE A 15 -2.15 11.03 -0.45
N SER A 16 -2.86 11.84 -1.24
CA SER A 16 -3.87 11.35 -2.17
C SER A 16 -3.20 10.74 -3.40
N LYS A 17 -3.93 9.87 -4.11
CA LYS A 17 -3.53 9.34 -5.43
C LYS A 17 -3.14 10.46 -6.40
N TYR A 18 -3.87 11.58 -6.37
CA TYR A 18 -3.60 12.72 -7.24
C TYR A 18 -2.25 13.38 -6.90
N GLN A 19 -2.03 13.72 -5.63
CA GLN A 19 -0.77 14.35 -5.18
C GLN A 19 0.45 13.48 -5.48
N TYR A 20 0.37 12.16 -5.21
CA TYR A 20 1.46 11.25 -5.52
C TYR A 20 1.79 11.21 -7.03
N LYS A 21 0.76 11.18 -7.89
CA LYS A 21 0.95 11.18 -9.35
C LYS A 21 1.62 12.47 -9.84
N ILE A 22 1.19 13.63 -9.34
CA ILE A 22 1.80 14.92 -9.68
C ILE A 22 3.26 14.96 -9.21
N MET A 23 3.53 14.58 -7.96
CA MET A 23 4.89 14.53 -7.41
C MET A 23 5.80 13.62 -8.25
N ARG A 24 5.35 12.40 -8.56
CA ARG A 24 6.09 11.46 -9.40
C ARG A 24 6.37 12.05 -10.80
N MET A 25 5.36 12.65 -11.42
CA MET A 25 5.49 13.27 -12.74
C MET A 25 6.52 14.40 -12.71
N GLN A 26 6.42 15.31 -11.74
CA GLN A 26 7.35 16.43 -11.56
C GLN A 26 8.79 15.98 -11.29
N ALA A 27 8.99 14.90 -10.54
CA ALA A 27 10.31 14.29 -10.34
C ALA A 27 10.86 13.72 -11.64
N LYS A 28 10.04 12.98 -12.39
CA LYS A 28 10.44 12.36 -13.66
C LYS A 28 10.78 13.39 -14.74
N GLU A 29 10.03 14.48 -14.82
CA GLU A 29 10.32 15.63 -15.71
C GLU A 29 11.69 16.28 -15.42
N ARG A 30 12.17 16.17 -14.18
CA ARG A 30 13.49 16.66 -13.76
C ARG A 30 14.59 15.60 -13.84
N GLY A 31 14.33 14.49 -14.52
CA GLY A 31 15.29 13.40 -14.71
C GLY A 31 15.39 12.41 -13.54
N ALA A 32 14.53 12.53 -12.53
CA ALA A 32 14.51 11.62 -11.38
C ALA A 32 13.37 10.59 -11.49
N ASP A 33 13.67 9.38 -11.95
CA ASP A 33 12.71 8.24 -12.00
C ASP A 33 12.83 7.36 -10.75
N LEU A 34 12.65 7.97 -9.58
CA LEU A 34 12.88 7.31 -8.28
C LEU A 34 11.64 6.55 -7.76
N TYR A 35 10.45 7.01 -8.12
CA TYR A 35 9.17 6.58 -7.54
C TYR A 35 8.44 5.60 -8.46
N PRO A 36 7.98 4.44 -7.97
CA PRO A 36 7.20 3.50 -8.77
C PRO A 36 5.86 4.12 -9.18
N ASN A 37 5.26 3.58 -10.25
CA ASN A 37 3.93 4.03 -10.65
C ASN A 37 2.88 3.67 -9.58
N TYR A 38 1.73 4.36 -9.60
CA TYR A 38 0.69 4.15 -8.59
C TYR A 38 0.10 2.73 -8.58
N HIS A 39 0.13 2.03 -9.72
CA HIS A 39 -0.35 0.64 -9.77
C HIS A 39 0.51 -0.27 -8.89
N ARG A 40 1.83 -0.11 -8.90
CA ARG A 40 2.73 -0.90 -8.05
C ARG A 40 2.51 -0.63 -6.55
N ILE A 41 2.21 0.62 -6.17
CA ILE A 41 1.79 0.95 -4.80
C ILE A 41 0.46 0.29 -4.45
N LEU A 42 -0.49 0.26 -5.39
CA LEU A 42 -1.78 -0.39 -5.15
C LEU A 42 -1.61 -1.89 -4.89
N GLU A 43 -0.76 -2.56 -5.66
CA GLU A 43 -0.45 -3.97 -5.44
C GLU A 43 0.27 -4.19 -4.10
N ALA A 44 1.24 -3.34 -3.74
CA ALA A 44 1.84 -3.36 -2.40
C ALA A 44 0.81 -3.21 -1.29
N LYS A 45 -0.15 -2.30 -1.46
CA LYS A 45 -1.22 -2.09 -0.47
C LYS A 45 -2.13 -3.30 -0.34
N LYS A 46 -2.47 -3.96 -1.46
CA LYS A 46 -3.27 -5.20 -1.45
C LYS A 46 -2.55 -6.34 -0.73
N ARG A 47 -1.22 -6.46 -0.87
CA ARG A 47 -0.43 -7.45 -0.11
C ARG A 47 -0.49 -7.24 1.41
N CYS A 48 -0.93 -6.08 1.89
CA CYS A 48 -1.09 -5.78 3.32
C CYS A 48 -2.51 -6.07 3.84
N TYR A 49 -3.42 -6.56 3.01
CA TYR A 49 -4.79 -6.84 3.44
C TYR A 49 -4.92 -8.31 3.87
N PRO A 50 -5.48 -8.59 5.05
CA PRO A 50 -5.78 -9.96 5.47
C PRO A 50 -6.90 -10.54 4.63
N GLU A 51 -6.97 -11.87 4.57
CA GLU A 51 -8.03 -12.59 3.88
C GLU A 51 -9.34 -12.61 4.69
N ASN A 52 -10.44 -12.94 4.02
CA ASN A 52 -11.77 -13.12 4.63
C ASN A 52 -12.30 -11.88 5.37
N MET A 53 -11.93 -10.68 4.93
CA MET A 53 -12.57 -9.45 5.40
C MET A 53 -14.03 -9.40 4.95
N ASN A 54 -14.93 -9.06 5.88
CA ASN A 54 -16.33 -8.80 5.58
C ASN A 54 -16.60 -7.31 5.81
N ILE A 55 -16.99 -6.61 4.75
CA ILE A 55 -17.23 -5.17 4.76
C ILE A 55 -18.66 -4.93 4.30
N THR A 56 -19.46 -4.32 5.16
CA THR A 56 -20.83 -3.90 4.90
C THR A 56 -20.94 -2.38 4.95
N ASP A 57 -22.13 -1.85 4.69
CA ASP A 57 -22.45 -0.44 4.86
C ASP A 57 -22.35 0.02 6.33
N LYS A 58 -22.52 -0.90 7.29
CA LYS A 58 -22.60 -0.60 8.73
C LYS A 58 -21.40 -1.06 9.54
N SER A 59 -20.64 -2.03 9.06
CA SER A 59 -19.52 -2.62 9.80
C SER A 59 -18.41 -3.12 8.88
N ALA A 60 -17.22 -3.25 9.46
CA ALA A 60 -16.11 -3.98 8.86
C ALA A 60 -15.54 -4.92 9.92
N GLU A 61 -15.39 -6.18 9.57
CA GLU A 61 -14.88 -7.22 10.47
C GLU A 61 -13.92 -8.15 9.72
N VAL A 62 -13.02 -8.75 10.48
CA VAL A 62 -12.08 -9.77 10.00
C VAL A 62 -11.97 -10.84 11.08
N PRO A 63 -11.96 -12.14 10.73
CA PRO A 63 -11.70 -13.19 11.70
C PRO A 63 -10.35 -12.99 12.38
N LEU A 64 -10.30 -13.16 13.70
CA LEU A 64 -9.06 -12.99 14.46
C LEU A 64 -7.95 -13.92 13.92
N GLN A 65 -8.29 -15.16 13.57
CA GLN A 65 -7.32 -16.10 13.01
C GLN A 65 -6.72 -15.58 11.69
N SER A 66 -7.54 -15.10 10.74
CA SER A 66 -7.06 -14.51 9.48
C SER A 66 -6.10 -13.35 9.73
N LEU A 67 -6.36 -12.54 10.76
CA LEU A 67 -5.49 -11.41 11.10
C LEU A 67 -4.16 -11.88 11.69
N LEU A 68 -4.17 -12.87 12.59
CA LEU A 68 -2.96 -13.43 13.20
C LEU A 68 -2.10 -14.15 12.16
N ASP A 69 -2.71 -14.94 11.28
CA ASP A 69 -2.02 -15.66 10.21
C ASP A 69 -1.36 -14.67 9.24
N HIS A 70 -2.11 -13.67 8.76
CA HIS A 70 -1.58 -12.64 7.88
C HIS A 70 -0.42 -11.87 8.53
N THR A 71 -0.57 -11.50 9.80
CA THR A 71 0.50 -10.78 10.54
C THR A 71 1.75 -11.65 10.66
N THR A 72 1.59 -12.95 10.95
CA THR A 72 2.70 -13.90 11.06
C THR A 72 3.41 -14.09 9.73
N MET A 73 2.68 -14.27 8.62
CA MET A 73 3.24 -14.34 7.27
C MET A 73 4.06 -13.10 6.93
N ARG A 74 3.55 -11.91 7.27
CA ARG A 74 4.24 -10.64 7.03
C ARG A 74 5.51 -10.45 7.85
N ILE A 75 5.55 -10.95 9.08
CA ILE A 75 6.74 -10.88 9.94
C ILE A 75 7.81 -11.86 9.46
N LEU A 76 7.40 -13.06 9.05
CA LEU A 76 8.32 -14.12 8.64
C LEU A 76 8.71 -14.06 7.16
N GLU A 77 8.07 -13.19 6.37
CA GLU A 77 8.23 -13.06 4.91
C GLU A 77 7.95 -14.38 4.16
N ILE A 78 6.93 -15.13 4.60
CA ILE A 78 6.49 -16.43 4.04
C ILE A 78 5.23 -16.27 3.19
#